data_AF-A0A381RF14-F1
#
_entry.id   AF-A0A381RF14-F1
#
_cell.length_a   1.000
_cell.length_b   1.000
_cell.length_c   1.000
_cell.angle_alpha   90.00
_cell.angle_beta   90.00
_cell.angle_gamma   90.00
#
_symmetry.space_group_name_H-M   'P 1'
#
loop_
_entity.id
_entity.type
_entity.pdbx_description
1 polymer ?
#
loop_
_entity_poly.entity_id
_entity_poly.type
_entity_poly.pdbx_seq_one_letter_code
_entity_poly.pdbx_strand_id
1 'polypeptide(L)'
;MKYETYFLPAPEDDREKLFELLLRRNYELVGAQFGIGPEDAIFLTGEIPFHAVDQHELDRILGSVWEFVERHWKAAMRIGFANRFNKSGSDSGH
;
A
#
# COMPACT_ATOMS: atom_id res chain seq x y z
N MET A 1 3.34 11.10 -16.99
CA MET A 1 2.04 11.10 -16.31
C MET A 1 2.23 10.43 -14.96
N LYS A 2 1.81 11.07 -13.86
CA LYS A 2 1.85 10.48 -12.52
C LYS A 2 0.53 9.74 -12.28
N TYR A 3 0.59 8.62 -11.58
CA TYR A 3 -0.60 7.93 -11.06
C TYR A 3 -0.41 7.65 -9.57
N GLU A 4 -1.51 7.60 -8.85
CA GLU A 4 -1.55 7.28 -7.42
C GLU A 4 -2.77 6.42 -7.11
N THR A 5 -2.58 5.48 -6.20
CA THR A 5 -3.65 4.61 -5.69
C THR A 5 -3.57 4.61 -4.17
N TYR A 6 -4.73 4.82 -3.53
CA TYR A 6 -4.86 4.69 -2.08
C TYR A 6 -4.57 3.25 -1.64
N PHE A 7 -3.72 3.08 -0.64
CA PHE A 7 -3.39 1.77 -0.07
C PHE A 7 -3.95 1.63 1.34
N LEU A 8 -3.54 2.49 2.28
CA LEU A 8 -3.99 2.43 3.68
C LEU A 8 -4.26 3.82 4.24
N PRO A 9 -5.15 3.96 5.23
CA PRO A 9 -5.24 5.21 5.97
C PRO A 9 -3.99 5.38 6.83
N ALA A 10 -3.90 6.50 7.56
CA ALA A 10 -2.88 6.66 8.58
C ALA A 10 -2.83 5.42 9.50
N PRO A 11 -1.66 4.79 9.68
CA PRO A 11 -1.53 3.70 10.65
C PRO A 11 -1.91 4.17 12.05
N GLU A 12 -2.81 3.41 12.68
CA GLU A 12 -3.24 3.62 14.06
C GLU A 12 -2.22 3.03 15.04
N ASP A 13 -1.52 1.98 14.63
CA ASP A 13 -0.56 1.22 15.42
C ASP A 13 0.82 1.13 14.72
N ASP A 14 1.89 0.98 15.52
CA ASP A 14 3.27 0.64 15.11
C ASP A 14 3.73 1.24 13.75
N ARG A 15 3.59 2.58 13.63
CA ARG A 15 3.87 3.34 12.41
C ARG A 15 5.28 3.12 11.88
N GLU A 16 6.26 3.10 12.79
CA GLU A 16 7.68 2.93 12.44
C GLU A 16 7.92 1.60 11.74
N LYS A 17 7.39 0.51 12.29
CA LYS A 17 7.53 -0.83 11.70
C LYS A 17 6.76 -0.97 10.40
N LEU A 18 5.60 -0.32 10.28
CA LEU A 18 4.87 -0.28 9.01
C LEU A 18 5.70 0.46 7.95
N PHE A 19 6.24 1.63 8.29
CA PHE A 19 7.05 2.41 7.35
C PHE A 19 8.34 1.69 6.98
N GLU A 20 9.01 1.02 7.91
CA GLU A 20 10.18 0.19 7.62
C GLU A 20 9.83 -0.93 6.63
N LEU A 21 8.72 -1.64 6.86
CA LEU A 21 8.24 -2.67 5.95
C LEU A 21 8.03 -2.09 4.54
N LEU A 22 7.29 -0.99 4.42
CA LEU A 22 6.97 -0.38 3.13
C LEU A 22 8.21 0.17 2.41
N LEU A 23 9.14 0.79 3.14
CA LEU A 23 10.40 1.30 2.58
C LEU A 23 11.29 0.16 2.07
N ARG A 24 11.39 -0.95 2.81
CA ARG A 24 12.12 -2.14 2.33
C ARG A 24 11.50 -2.70 1.05
N ARG A 25 10.18 -2.62 0.93
CA ARG A 25 9.44 -3.10 -0.24
C ARG A 25 9.61 -2.24 -1.48
N ASN A 26 9.90 -0.96 -1.34
CA ASN A 26 10.21 -0.10 -2.48
C ASN A 26 11.42 -0.60 -3.30
N TYR A 27 12.35 -1.36 -2.72
CA TYR A 27 13.47 -1.97 -3.46
C TYR A 27 13.05 -3.07 -4.43
N GLU A 28 11.92 -3.72 -4.20
CA GLU A 28 11.40 -4.81 -5.03
C GLU A 28 10.42 -4.29 -6.10
N LEU A 29 9.93 -3.05 -5.96
CA LEU A 29 8.98 -2.43 -6.86
C LEU A 29 9.68 -1.77 -8.05
N VAL A 30 9.10 -1.95 -9.25
CA VAL A 30 9.55 -1.31 -10.48
C VAL A 30 8.41 -0.44 -11.02
N GLY A 31 8.71 0.84 -11.28
CA GLY A 31 7.73 1.79 -11.81
C GLY A 31 6.72 2.33 -10.78
N ALA A 32 6.74 1.83 -9.54
CA ALA A 32 5.90 2.29 -8.45
C ALA A 32 6.68 2.32 -7.11
N GLN A 33 6.18 3.08 -6.14
CA GLN A 33 6.72 3.15 -4.79
C GLN A 33 5.64 3.54 -3.78
N PHE A 34 5.78 3.06 -2.54
CA PHE A 34 4.98 3.55 -1.42
C PHE A 34 5.43 4.95 -1.01
N GLY A 35 4.45 5.80 -0.72
CA GLY A 35 4.63 7.13 -0.17
C GLY A 35 3.58 7.46 0.88
N ILE A 36 3.91 8.42 1.74
CA ILE A 36 2.99 9.01 2.71
C ILE A 36 2.37 10.24 2.03
N GLY A 37 1.04 10.24 1.90
CA GLY A 37 0.27 11.31 1.30
C GLY A 37 -0.50 12.13 2.34
N PRO A 38 -1.56 12.84 1.90
CA PRO A 38 -2.42 13.62 2.79
C PRO A 38 -2.98 12.77 3.94
N GLU A 39 -3.18 13.41 5.10
CA GLU A 39 -3.69 12.76 6.32
C GLU A 39 -2.85 11.55 6.77
N ASP A 40 -1.54 11.53 6.46
CA ASP A 40 -0.63 10.41 6.71
C ASP A 40 -1.07 9.08 6.06
N ALA A 41 -2.02 9.11 5.12
CA ALA A 41 -2.43 7.93 4.39
C ALA A 41 -1.29 7.42 3.51
N ILE A 42 -1.23 6.10 3.34
CA ILE A 42 -0.25 5.44 2.49
C ILE A 42 -0.83 5.29 1.09
N PHE A 43 -0.04 5.72 0.12
CA PHE A 43 -0.35 5.61 -1.30
C PHE A 43 0.72 4.78 -2.01
N LEU A 44 0.31 4.13 -3.10
CA LEU A 44 1.22 3.61 -4.09
C LEU A 44 1.24 4.55 -5.28
N THR A 45 2.42 5.08 -5.61
CA THR A 45 2.59 6.13 -6.63
C THR A 45 3.59 5.71 -7.68
N GLY A 46 3.42 6.18 -8.91
CA GLY A 46 4.35 5.89 -10.00
C GLY A 46 4.29 6.91 -11.12
N GLU A 47 5.26 6.84 -12.02
CA GLU A 47 5.39 7.72 -13.18
C GLU A 47 5.57 6.90 -14.45
N ILE A 48 4.75 7.20 -15.46
CA ILE A 48 4.84 6.59 -16.79
C ILE A 48 5.16 7.69 -17.82
N PRO A 49 6.21 7.53 -18.64
CA PRO A 49 6.47 8.45 -19.75
C PRO A 49 5.31 8.43 -20.74
N PHE A 50 4.89 9.60 -21.24
CA PHE A 50 3.72 9.71 -22.12
C PHE A 50 3.84 8.89 -23.41
N HIS A 51 5.06 8.73 -23.92
CA HIS A 51 5.36 7.91 -25.12
C HIS A 51 5.39 6.39 -24.85
N ALA A 52 5.37 5.99 -23.58
CA ALA A 52 5.37 4.61 -23.11
C ALA A 52 3.99 4.18 -22.56
N VAL A 53 2.97 5.05 -22.69
CA VAL A 53 1.58 4.67 -22.39
C VAL A 53 1.03 3.84 -23.56
N ASP A 54 1.52 2.61 -23.68
CA ASP A 54 0.81 1.54 -24.38
C ASP A 54 -0.10 0.82 -23.38
N GLN A 55 -1.26 0.36 -23.84
CA GLN A 55 -2.25 -0.33 -23.02
C GLN A 55 -1.64 -1.59 -22.36
N HIS A 56 -0.74 -2.27 -23.06
CA HIS A 56 -0.01 -3.42 -22.52
C HIS A 56 0.93 -3.09 -21.37
N GLU A 57 1.63 -1.94 -21.43
CA GLU A 57 2.54 -1.54 -20.35
C GLU A 57 1.76 -1.10 -19.10
N LEU A 58 0.64 -0.41 -19.30
CA LEU A 58 -0.27 -0.04 -18.22
C LEU A 58 -0.82 -1.27 -17.51
N ASP A 59 -1.33 -2.25 -18.27
CA ASP A 59 -1.87 -3.49 -17.71
C ASP A 59 -0.80 -4.29 -16.94
N ARG A 60 0.45 -4.33 -17.44
CA ARG A 60 1.57 -4.97 -16.74
C ARG A 60 1.86 -4.29 -15.40
N ILE A 61 1.95 -2.96 -15.39
CA ILE A 61 2.21 -2.17 -14.18
C ILE A 61 1.07 -2.38 -13.18
N LEU A 62 -0.19 -2.28 -13.62
CA LEU A 62 -1.36 -2.50 -12.77
C LEU A 62 -1.40 -3.93 -12.22
N GLY A 63 -1.04 -4.93 -13.02
CA GLY A 63 -0.92 -6.32 -12.57
C GLY A 63 0.15 -6.51 -11.50
N SER A 64 1.34 -5.94 -11.70
CA SER A 64 2.42 -5.97 -10.69
C SER A 64 2.03 -5.25 -9.41
N VAL A 65 1.38 -4.09 -9.51
CA VAL A 65 0.83 -3.34 -8.37
C VAL A 65 -0.21 -4.18 -7.61
N TRP A 66 -1.15 -4.80 -8.32
CA TRP A 66 -2.21 -5.61 -7.70
C TRP A 66 -1.65 -6.82 -6.95
N GLU A 67 -0.76 -7.58 -7.58
CA GLU A 67 -0.11 -8.73 -6.95
C GLU A 67 0.67 -8.30 -5.70
N PHE A 68 1.32 -7.13 -5.78
CA PHE A 68 2.07 -6.58 -4.67
C PHE A 68 1.17 -6.19 -3.49
N VAL A 69 0.05 -5.53 -3.77
CA VAL A 69 -0.96 -5.17 -2.77
C VAL A 69 -1.47 -6.42 -2.06
N GLU A 70 -1.92 -7.43 -2.82
CA GLU A 70 -2.42 -8.70 -2.27
C GLU A 70 -1.40 -9.38 -1.35
N ARG A 71 -0.13 -9.42 -1.78
CA ARG A 71 0.95 -10.06 -1.03
C ARG A 71 1.25 -9.38 0.31
N HIS A 72 1.14 -8.05 0.38
CA HIS A 72 1.61 -7.28 1.55
C HIS A 72 0.49 -6.72 2.43
N TRP A 73 -0.75 -6.67 1.91
CA TRP A 73 -1.91 -6.12 2.61
C TRP A 73 -2.08 -6.68 4.02
N LYS A 74 -2.06 -8.01 4.17
CA LYS A 74 -2.28 -8.67 5.46
C LYS A 74 -1.20 -8.33 6.48
N ALA A 75 0.06 -8.26 6.04
CA ALA A 75 1.18 -7.91 6.91
C ALA A 75 1.09 -6.44 7.35
N ALA A 76 0.81 -5.54 6.40
CA ALA A 76 0.65 -4.12 6.66
C ALA A 76 -0.54 -3.85 7.60
N MET A 77 -1.69 -4.48 7.37
CA MET A 77 -2.86 -4.38 8.23
C MET A 77 -2.57 -4.86 9.66
N ARG A 78 -1.91 -6.00 9.81
CA ARG A 78 -1.59 -6.57 11.13
C ARG A 78 -0.62 -5.69 11.94
N ILE A 79 0.23 -4.92 11.27
CA ILE A 79 1.16 -3.99 11.92
C ILE A 79 0.45 -2.66 12.21
N GLY A 80 -0.18 -2.06 11.20
CA GLY A 80 -0.74 -0.70 11.26
C GLY A 80 -2.09 -0.57 11.96
N PHE A 81 -2.80 -1.69 12.17
CA PHE A 81 -4.18 -1.71 12.69
C PHE A 81 -4.45 -2.90 13.62
N ALA A 82 -3.42 -3.38 14.33
CA ALA A 82 -3.52 -4.52 15.24
C ALA A 82 -4.70 -4.39 16.23
N ASN A 83 -4.94 -3.19 16.75
CA ASN A 83 -5.98 -2.95 17.74
C ASN A 83 -7.40 -2.98 17.16
N ARG A 84 -7.59 -2.69 15.87
CA ARG A 84 -8.91 -2.87 15.20
C ARG A 84 -9.31 -4.34 15.16
N PHE A 85 -8.38 -5.26 14.93
CA PHE A 85 -8.68 -6.69 14.93
C PHE A 85 -9.10 -7.21 16.31
N ASN A 86 -8.52 -6.66 17.38
CA ASN A 86 -8.83 -7.05 18.74
C ASN A 86 -10.21 -6.54 19.20
N LYS A 87 -10.62 -5.34 18.74
CA LYS A 87 -11.94 -4.76 19.06
C LYS A 87 -13.10 -5.51 18.41
N SER A 88 -12.91 -6.04 17.20
CA SER A 88 -13.94 -6.82 16.50
C SER A 88 -14.28 -8.15 17.18
N GLY A 89 -13.39 -8.67 18.05
CA GLY A 89 -13.60 -9.91 18.79
C GLY A 89 -14.29 -9.75 20.15
N SER A 90 -14.50 -8.50 20.62
CA SER A 90 -15.07 -8.21 21.94
C SER A 90 -16.54 -7.80 21.93
N ASP A 91 -17.20 -7.73 20.77
CA ASP A 91 -18.57 -7.22 20.62
C ASP A 91 -19.63 -8.30 20.31
N SER A 92 -19.28 -9.58 20.48
CA SER A 92 -20.18 -10.74 20.29
C SER A 92 -20.62 -11.41 21.60
N GLY A 93 -20.55 -10.68 22.72
CA GLY A 93 -21.02 -11.15 24.02
C GLY A 93 -21.60 -10.02 24.86
N HIS A 94 -22.84 -9.64 24.59
CA HIS A 94 -23.81 -9.08 25.55
C HIS A 94 -25.22 -9.48 25.13
#